data_AF-A0AAD9N6H6-F1
#
_entry.id   AF-A0AAD9N6H6-F1
#
_cell.length_a   1.000
_cell.length_b   1.000
_cell.length_c   1.000
_cell.angle_alpha   90.00
_cell.angle_beta   90.00
_cell.angle_gamma   90.00
#
_symmetry.space_group_name_H-M   'P 1'
#
loop_
_entity.id
_entity.type
_entity.pdbx_description
1 polymer ?
#
loop_
_entity_poly.entity_id
_entity_poly.type
_entity_poly.pdbx_seq_one_letter_code
_entity_poly.pdbx_strand_id
1 'polypeptide(L)'
;MDDLEEQLKVLRLQLEQSRAQTTEAQQKKAAVESEWQAQKLHLEQELARSHQSSNWEPAAATPQSIYMYVQRERRMPKLGGRPQKPEDPDVDDWTSDTENHLQANPFSDREGLDFVMDHLNGPAGQEVRFREPRTAMEALQIVRRLRWCGHNGCSPRSFLYKNSAARRDTAGLFPRAGEAI
;
A
#
# COMPACT_ATOMS: atom_id res chain seq x y z
N MET A 1 -21.79 57.31 -45.61
CA MET A 1 -20.88 57.88 -44.59
C MET A 1 -21.30 57.43 -43.19
N ASP A 2 -22.61 57.36 -42.91
CA ASP A 2 -23.13 56.97 -41.58
C ASP A 2 -22.81 55.52 -41.15
N ASP A 3 -22.81 54.56 -42.08
CA ASP A 3 -22.49 53.14 -41.80
C ASP A 3 -21.05 52.94 -41.27
N LEU A 4 -20.10 53.76 -41.74
CA LEU A 4 -18.71 53.69 -41.30
C LEU A 4 -18.53 54.24 -39.87
N GLU A 5 -19.34 55.24 -39.49
CA GLU A 5 -19.33 55.79 -38.14
C GLU A 5 -19.92 54.80 -37.11
N GLU A 6 -20.96 54.06 -37.50
CA GLU A 6 -21.51 52.98 -36.65
C GLU A 6 -20.51 51.85 -36.46
N GLN A 7 -19.81 51.42 -37.52
CA GLN A 7 -18.76 50.40 -37.41
C GLN A 7 -17.61 50.84 -36.50
N LEU A 8 -17.18 52.11 -36.57
CA LEU A 8 -16.16 52.65 -35.67
C LEU A 8 -16.62 52.71 -34.20
N LYS A 9 -17.90 52.99 -33.94
CA LYS A 9 -18.45 52.96 -32.57
C LYS A 9 -18.44 51.55 -32.00
N VAL A 10 -18.86 50.55 -32.78
CA VAL A 10 -18.86 49.14 -32.36
C VAL A 10 -17.44 48.65 -32.06
N LEU A 11 -16.47 48.95 -32.94
CA LEU A 11 -15.08 48.56 -32.73
C LEU A 11 -14.45 49.20 -31.50
N ARG A 12 -14.74 50.49 -31.23
CA ARG A 12 -14.28 51.16 -30.00
C ARG A 12 -14.85 50.50 -28.75
N LEU A 13 -16.14 50.17 -28.77
CA LEU A 13 -16.80 49.50 -27.66
C LEU A 13 -16.22 48.10 -27.41
N GLN A 14 -15.94 47.33 -28.45
CA GLN A 14 -15.27 46.03 -28.33
C GLN A 14 -13.85 46.16 -27.76
N LEU A 15 -13.10 47.16 -28.21
CA LEU A 15 -11.74 47.40 -27.71
C LEU A 15 -11.76 47.75 -26.21
N GLU A 16 -12.73 48.54 -25.77
CA GLU A 16 -12.92 48.92 -24.37
C GLU A 16 -13.33 47.70 -23.51
N GLN A 17 -14.25 46.88 -23.99
CA GLN A 17 -14.63 45.62 -23.33
C GLN A 17 -13.45 44.66 -23.21
N SER A 18 -12.64 44.50 -24.26
CA SER A 18 -11.46 43.64 -24.23
C SER A 18 -10.38 44.18 -23.26
N ARG A 19 -10.22 45.51 -23.18
CA ARG A 19 -9.34 46.14 -22.19
C ARG A 19 -9.85 45.93 -20.77
N ALA A 20 -11.15 46.08 -20.52
CA ALA A 20 -11.75 45.80 -19.22
C ALA A 20 -11.51 44.34 -18.79
N GLN A 21 -11.72 43.38 -19.70
CA GLN A 21 -11.49 41.96 -19.41
C GLN A 21 -10.01 41.64 -19.14
N THR A 22 -9.09 42.24 -19.89
CA THR A 22 -7.66 42.01 -19.66
C THR A 22 -7.17 42.63 -18.35
N THR A 23 -7.68 43.81 -17.98
CA THR A 23 -7.37 44.43 -16.67
C THR A 23 -7.95 43.64 -15.51
N GLU A 24 -9.17 43.11 -15.61
CA GLU A 24 -9.76 42.26 -14.58
C GLU A 24 -8.99 40.94 -14.42
N ALA A 25 -8.58 40.32 -15.53
CA ALA A 25 -7.75 39.11 -15.50
C ALA A 25 -6.38 39.37 -14.87
N GLN A 26 -5.76 40.51 -15.17
CA GLN A 26 -4.50 40.93 -14.55
C GLN A 26 -4.66 41.20 -13.05
N GLN A 27 -5.75 41.83 -12.62
CA GLN A 27 -6.04 42.07 -11.20
C GLN A 27 -6.24 40.77 -10.43
N LYS A 28 -7.00 39.81 -10.99
CA LYS A 28 -7.18 38.49 -10.36
C LYS A 28 -5.86 37.73 -10.24
N LYS A 29 -5.01 37.80 -11.27
CA LYS A 29 -3.68 37.18 -11.23
C LYS A 29 -2.80 37.82 -10.15
N ALA A 30 -2.78 39.15 -10.07
CA ALA A 30 -2.02 39.87 -9.06
C ALA A 30 -2.51 39.58 -7.63
N ALA A 31 -3.82 39.45 -7.43
CA ALA A 31 -4.41 39.09 -6.14
C ALA A 31 -3.95 37.69 -5.69
N VAL A 32 -4.09 36.68 -6.55
CA VAL A 32 -3.64 35.30 -6.25
C VAL A 32 -2.13 35.26 -5.98
N GLU A 33 -1.34 36.01 -6.76
CA GLU A 33 0.10 36.09 -6.55
C GLU A 33 0.47 36.75 -5.21
N SER A 34 -0.27 37.77 -4.79
CA SER A 34 -0.08 38.41 -3.48
C SER A 34 -0.45 37.49 -2.31
N GLU A 35 -1.51 36.69 -2.44
CA GLU A 35 -1.91 35.69 -1.43
C GLU A 35 -0.86 34.58 -1.31
N TRP A 36 -0.35 34.10 -2.45
CA TRP A 36 0.73 33.13 -2.48
C TRP A 36 2.01 33.65 -1.80
N GLN A 37 2.38 34.90 -2.07
CA GLN A 37 3.52 35.54 -1.41
C GLN A 37 3.31 35.68 0.11
N ALA A 38 2.10 36.05 0.54
CA ALA A 38 1.77 36.15 1.96
C ALA A 38 1.85 34.78 2.68
N GLN A 39 1.34 33.72 2.05
CA GLN A 39 1.45 32.34 2.58
C GLN A 39 2.91 31.90 2.69
N LYS A 40 3.71 32.17 1.65
CA LYS A 40 5.15 31.84 1.67
C LYS A 40 5.87 32.53 2.82
N LEU A 41 5.62 33.83 3.01
CA LEU A 41 6.21 34.59 4.11
C LEU A 41 5.75 34.07 5.48
N HIS A 42 4.48 33.66 5.61
CA HIS A 42 3.96 33.07 6.84
C HIS A 42 4.71 31.78 7.21
N LEU A 43 4.85 30.86 6.25
CA LEU A 43 5.60 29.62 6.46
C LEU A 43 7.06 29.87 6.83
N GLU A 44 7.70 30.85 6.19
CA GLU A 44 9.08 31.24 6.50
C GLU A 44 9.21 31.82 7.92
N GLN A 45 8.22 32.61 8.35
CA GLN A 45 8.16 33.14 9.71
C GLN A 45 7.92 32.04 10.75
N GLU A 46 7.05 31.06 10.46
CA GLU A 46 6.82 29.90 11.33
C GLU A 46 8.08 29.04 11.46
N LEU A 47 8.81 28.82 10.36
CA LEU A 47 10.09 28.12 10.38
C LEU A 47 11.12 28.87 11.23
N ALA A 48 11.21 30.19 11.08
CA ALA A 48 12.11 31.02 11.89
C ALA A 48 11.75 30.99 13.38
N ARG A 49 10.46 30.99 13.72
CA ARG A 49 9.99 30.82 15.12
C ARG A 49 10.30 29.44 15.66
N SER A 50 10.15 28.39 14.86
CA SER A 50 10.53 27.03 15.25
C SER A 50 12.02 26.91 15.54
N HIS A 51 12.87 27.58 14.76
CA HIS A 51 14.32 27.59 14.99
C HIS A 51 14.70 28.39 16.24
N GLN A 52 13.98 29.46 16.60
CA GLN A 52 14.23 30.22 17.84
C GLN A 52 13.69 29.52 19.10
N SER A 53 12.63 28.72 18.99
CA SER A 53 12.09 27.94 20.12
C SER A 53 12.92 26.71 20.47
N SER A 54 13.92 26.37 19.65
CA SER A 54 14.81 25.24 19.85
C SER A 54 16.05 25.65 20.66
N ASN A 55 15.84 26.10 21.90
CA ASN A 55 16.92 26.37 22.86
C ASN A 55 17.40 25.06 23.52
N TRP A 56 17.92 24.13 22.72
CA TRP A 56 18.85 23.12 23.21
C TRP A 56 20.24 23.55 22.76
N GLU A 57 21.12 23.86 23.71
CA GLU A 57 22.52 24.17 23.44
C GLU A 57 23.16 23.05 22.61
N PRO A 58 23.79 23.35 21.46
CA PRO A 58 24.65 22.39 20.81
C PRO A 58 26.01 22.48 21.49
N ALA A 59 26.30 21.56 22.40
CA ALA A 59 27.69 21.20 22.67
C ALA A 59 28.32 20.82 21.32
N ALA A 60 29.42 21.48 20.96
CA ALA A 60 30.10 21.38 19.68
C ALA A 60 30.16 19.93 19.16
N ALA A 61 29.31 19.61 18.19
CA ALA A 61 29.36 18.35 17.48
C ALA A 61 29.06 18.63 16.01
N THR A 62 29.96 18.09 15.19
CA THR A 62 29.90 17.91 13.74
C THR A 62 28.50 17.65 13.20
N PRO A 63 28.23 17.89 11.88
CA PRO A 63 26.93 17.65 11.27
C PRO A 63 26.55 16.17 11.42
N GLN A 64 25.88 15.84 12.52
CA GLN A 64 25.29 14.53 12.73
C GLN A 64 24.05 14.53 11.85
N SER A 65 24.20 13.91 10.68
CA SER A 65 23.08 13.35 9.92
C SER A 65 22.00 12.91 10.90
N ILE A 66 20.84 13.58 10.86
CA ILE A 66 19.68 13.19 11.65
C ILE A 66 19.21 11.85 11.09
N TYR A 67 19.72 10.77 11.67
CA TYR A 67 19.21 9.44 11.39
C TYR A 67 17.87 9.30 12.12
N MET A 68 16.78 9.63 11.43
CA MET A 68 15.45 9.29 11.89
C MET A 68 15.27 7.78 11.71
N TYR A 69 15.34 7.04 12.83
CA TYR A 69 14.98 5.62 12.85
C TYR A 69 13.46 5.51 12.66
N VAL A 70 13.03 5.46 11.39
CA VAL A 70 11.66 5.02 11.08
C VAL A 70 11.62 3.54 11.44
N GLN A 71 10.76 3.19 12.41
CA GLN A 71 10.47 1.79 12.70
C GLN A 71 9.92 1.15 11.43
N ARG A 72 10.77 0.41 10.70
CA ARG A 72 10.41 -0.29 9.45
C ARG A 72 9.26 -1.27 9.66
N GLU A 73 9.13 -1.78 10.87
CA GLU A 73 8.20 -2.85 11.21
C GLU A 73 6.90 -2.27 11.77
N ARG A 74 5.91 -2.12 10.88
CA ARG A 74 4.52 -2.05 11.32
C ARG A 74 4.23 -3.38 12.03
N ARG A 75 4.00 -3.36 13.35
CA ARG A 75 3.70 -4.57 14.13
C ARG A 75 2.44 -5.22 13.59
N MET A 76 2.57 -6.21 12.72
CA MET A 76 1.42 -6.95 12.22
C MET A 76 0.94 -7.94 13.29
N PRO A 77 -0.38 -8.01 13.53
CA PRO A 77 -0.93 -8.99 14.45
C PRO A 77 -0.65 -10.41 13.92
N LYS A 78 -0.50 -11.38 14.84
CA LYS A 78 -0.27 -12.78 14.45
C LYS A 78 -1.58 -13.42 14.05
N LEU A 79 -1.60 -14.11 12.90
CA LEU A 79 -2.76 -14.84 12.43
C LEU A 79 -2.71 -16.29 12.91
N GLY A 80 -3.54 -16.61 13.90
CA GLY A 80 -3.60 -17.96 14.47
C GLY A 80 -4.57 -18.92 13.77
N GLY A 81 -5.49 -18.42 12.96
CA GLY A 81 -6.72 -19.14 12.67
C GLY A 81 -7.94 -18.24 12.91
N ARG A 82 -9.14 -18.82 12.89
CA ARG A 82 -10.42 -18.09 12.98
C ARG A 82 -10.40 -17.10 14.14
N PRO A 83 -10.94 -15.88 13.97
CA PRO A 83 -11.04 -14.96 15.09
C PRO A 83 -11.81 -15.65 16.22
N GLN A 84 -11.11 -15.95 17.32
CA GLN A 84 -11.72 -16.52 18.53
C GLN A 84 -11.99 -15.41 19.53
N LYS A 85 -11.15 -14.38 19.50
CA LYS A 85 -11.27 -13.15 20.28
C LYS A 85 -11.68 -11.99 19.37
N PRO A 86 -12.34 -10.97 19.93
CA PRO A 86 -12.64 -9.74 19.19
C PRO A 86 -11.39 -8.98 18.73
N GLU A 87 -10.23 -9.27 19.31
CA GLU A 87 -8.94 -8.68 18.95
C GLU A 87 -8.19 -9.44 17.85
N ASP A 88 -8.66 -10.63 17.47
CA ASP A 88 -8.00 -11.44 16.45
C ASP A 88 -8.33 -10.88 15.05
N PRO A 89 -7.34 -10.71 14.16
CA PRO A 89 -7.57 -10.16 12.84
C PRO A 89 -8.33 -11.15 11.96
N ASP A 90 -9.24 -10.63 11.12
CA ASP A 90 -9.87 -11.43 10.09
C ASP A 90 -8.86 -11.86 9.01
N VAL A 91 -9.11 -12.99 8.33
CA VAL A 91 -8.21 -13.51 7.30
C VAL A 91 -8.03 -12.53 6.16
N ASP A 92 -9.14 -11.98 5.67
CA ASP A 92 -9.12 -11.18 4.46
C ASP A 92 -8.41 -9.86 4.75
N ASP A 93 -8.73 -9.23 5.89
CA ASP A 93 -8.05 -8.02 6.37
C ASP A 93 -6.56 -8.26 6.60
N TRP A 94 -6.19 -9.34 7.30
CA TRP A 94 -4.80 -9.67 7.57
C TRP A 94 -4.00 -9.95 6.29
N THR A 95 -4.58 -10.70 5.35
CA THR A 95 -3.89 -11.00 4.08
C THR A 95 -3.76 -9.76 3.21
N SER A 96 -4.74 -8.85 3.23
CA SER A 96 -4.64 -7.56 2.53
C SER A 96 -3.56 -6.67 3.13
N ASP A 97 -3.51 -6.54 4.46
CA ASP A 97 -2.48 -5.77 5.16
C ASP A 97 -1.07 -6.32 4.91
N THR A 98 -0.94 -7.66 4.91
CA THR A 98 0.33 -8.34 4.64
C THR A 98 0.77 -8.14 3.19
N GLU A 99 -0.15 -8.24 2.24
CA GLU A 99 0.13 -7.98 0.82
C GLU A 99 0.59 -6.53 0.60
N ASN A 100 -0.11 -5.56 1.20
CA ASN A 100 0.28 -4.16 1.16
C ASN A 100 1.67 -3.93 1.77
N HIS A 101 1.99 -4.61 2.87
CA HIS A 101 3.31 -4.50 3.51
C HIS A 101 4.43 -5.08 2.64
N LEU A 102 4.18 -6.22 1.99
CA LEU A 102 5.13 -6.85 1.07
C LEU A 102 5.33 -6.02 -0.20
N GLN A 103 4.31 -5.29 -0.66
CA GLN A 103 4.44 -4.37 -1.81
C GLN A 103 5.15 -3.06 -1.46
N ALA A 104 4.94 -2.53 -0.25
CA ALA A 104 5.53 -1.28 0.20
C ALA A 104 7.03 -1.40 0.52
N ASN A 105 7.51 -2.61 0.83
CA ASN A 105 8.90 -2.86 1.21
C ASN A 105 9.59 -3.80 0.22
N PRO A 106 10.84 -3.51 -0.17
CA PRO A 106 11.59 -4.40 -1.05
C PRO A 106 12.09 -5.62 -0.26
N PHE A 107 11.28 -6.68 -0.19
CA PHE A 107 11.70 -7.99 0.32
C PHE A 107 12.14 -8.89 -0.84
N SER A 108 13.17 -9.71 -0.61
CA SER A 108 13.38 -10.88 -1.47
C SER A 108 12.28 -11.93 -1.23
N ASP A 109 12.07 -12.84 -2.19
CA ASP A 109 11.06 -13.90 -2.06
C ASP A 109 11.21 -14.71 -0.76
N ARG A 110 12.45 -14.95 -0.35
CA ARG A 110 12.78 -15.68 0.88
C ARG A 110 12.51 -14.85 2.12
N GLU A 111 12.94 -13.59 2.15
CA GLU A 111 12.67 -12.70 3.30
C GLU A 111 11.18 -12.43 3.48
N GLY A 112 10.45 -12.24 2.38
CA GLY A 112 9.00 -12.08 2.42
C GLY A 112 8.30 -13.35 2.90
N LEU A 113 8.79 -14.53 2.50
CA LEU A 113 8.27 -15.79 3.00
C LEU A 113 8.54 -15.95 4.50
N ASP A 114 9.79 -15.77 4.93
CA ASP A 114 10.17 -15.84 6.35
C ASP A 114 9.32 -14.87 7.19
N PHE A 115 9.12 -13.64 6.68
CA PHE A 115 8.24 -12.64 7.28
C PHE A 115 6.79 -13.13 7.44
N VAL A 116 6.18 -13.68 6.38
CA VAL A 116 4.83 -14.25 6.47
C VAL A 116 4.80 -15.38 7.50
N MET A 117 5.79 -16.26 7.48
CA MET A 117 5.86 -17.42 8.38
C MET A 117 6.03 -17.04 9.86
N ASP A 118 6.72 -15.94 10.16
CA ASP A 118 6.89 -15.41 11.52
C ASP A 118 5.60 -14.81 12.09
N HIS A 119 4.71 -14.34 11.21
CA HIS A 119 3.42 -13.74 11.56
C HIS A 119 2.25 -14.72 11.48
N LEU A 120 2.48 -15.95 11.02
CA LEU A 120 1.51 -17.05 11.09
C LEU A 120 1.72 -17.88 12.36
N ASN A 121 0.62 -18.23 13.03
CA ASN A 121 0.64 -19.07 14.21
C ASN A 121 -0.44 -20.17 14.14
N GLY A 122 -0.38 -21.13 15.06
CA GLY A 122 -1.42 -22.14 15.24
C GLY A 122 -1.69 -22.98 13.97
N PRO A 123 -2.95 -23.36 13.72
CA PRO A 123 -3.35 -24.10 12.52
C PRO A 123 -2.95 -23.46 11.19
N ALA A 124 -2.97 -22.12 11.08
CA ALA A 124 -2.63 -21.42 9.85
C ALA A 124 -1.15 -21.62 9.49
N GLY A 125 -0.26 -21.45 10.46
CA GLY A 125 1.18 -21.69 10.26
C GLY A 125 1.49 -23.15 9.92
N GLN A 126 0.79 -24.12 10.53
CA GLN A 126 0.99 -25.53 10.24
C GLN A 126 0.60 -25.92 8.80
N GLU A 127 -0.53 -25.41 8.30
CA GLU A 127 -0.93 -25.69 6.92
C GLU A 127 0.05 -25.09 5.92
N VAL A 128 0.48 -23.84 6.13
CA VAL A 128 1.41 -23.19 5.22
C VAL A 128 2.76 -23.92 5.22
N ARG A 129 3.27 -24.34 6.39
CA ARG A 129 4.46 -25.20 6.48
C ARG A 129 4.29 -26.51 5.73
N PHE A 130 3.11 -27.12 5.83
CA PHE A 130 2.83 -28.41 5.18
C PHE A 130 2.80 -28.31 3.65
N ARG A 131 2.39 -27.18 3.10
CA ARG A 131 2.28 -26.97 1.64
C ARG A 131 3.57 -26.46 0.99
N GLU A 132 4.57 -26.09 1.80
CA GLU A 132 5.90 -25.67 1.35
C GLU A 132 5.86 -24.61 0.23
N PRO A 133 5.27 -23.42 0.47
CA PRO A 133 5.27 -22.33 -0.50
C PRO A 133 6.69 -21.87 -0.81
N ARG A 134 6.93 -21.45 -2.05
CA ARG A 134 8.22 -20.90 -2.50
C ARG A 134 8.30 -19.39 -2.33
N THR A 135 7.15 -18.72 -2.29
CA THR A 135 7.05 -17.26 -2.21
C THR A 135 6.05 -16.83 -1.15
N ALA A 136 6.20 -15.59 -0.67
CA ALA A 136 5.24 -14.97 0.25
C ALA A 136 3.82 -14.93 -0.32
N MET A 137 3.67 -14.66 -1.63
CA MET A 137 2.36 -14.62 -2.29
C MET A 137 1.68 -15.99 -2.34
N GLU A 138 2.44 -17.06 -2.57
CA GLU A 138 1.91 -18.42 -2.49
C GLU A 138 1.45 -18.76 -1.06
N ALA A 139 2.21 -18.34 -0.04
CA ALA A 139 1.81 -18.50 1.35
C ALA A 139 0.49 -17.77 1.66
N LEU A 140 0.32 -16.54 1.20
CA LEU A 140 -0.93 -15.78 1.34
C LEU A 140 -2.11 -16.44 0.62
N GLN A 141 -1.89 -16.99 -0.59
CA GLN A 141 -2.93 -17.71 -1.31
C GLN A 141 -3.38 -18.98 -0.58
N ILE A 142 -2.45 -19.70 0.07
CA ILE A 142 -2.78 -20.83 0.93
C ILE A 142 -3.67 -20.37 2.08
N VAL A 143 -3.28 -19.28 2.76
CA VAL A 143 -4.04 -18.70 3.88
C VAL A 143 -5.45 -18.29 3.45
N ARG A 144 -5.62 -17.60 2.31
CA ARG A 144 -6.96 -17.25 1.77
C ARG A 144 -7.81 -18.46 1.45
N ARG A 145 -7.19 -19.55 0.97
CA ARG A 145 -7.90 -20.78 0.58
C ARG A 145 -8.26 -21.66 1.78
N LEU A 146 -7.65 -21.41 2.95
CA LEU A 146 -7.99 -22.13 4.16
C LEU A 146 -9.42 -21.78 4.60
N ARG A 147 -10.37 -22.63 4.23
CA ARG A 147 -11.68 -22.66 4.90
C ARG A 147 -11.46 -23.17 6.33
N TRP A 148 -11.36 -22.25 7.27
CA TRP A 148 -11.23 -22.58 8.69
C TRP A 148 -12.49 -23.29 9.18
N CYS A 149 -12.42 -24.62 9.25
CA CYS A 149 -13.50 -25.43 9.80
C CYS A 149 -13.64 -25.12 11.30
N GLY A 150 -14.86 -24.76 11.71
CA GLY A 150 -15.19 -24.42 13.09
C GLY A 150 -14.96 -25.59 14.05
N HIS A 151 -14.60 -25.22 15.29
CA HIS A 151 -14.56 -26.02 16.51
C HIS A 151 -14.49 -27.55 16.34
N ASN A 152 -13.30 -28.09 16.62
CA ASN A 152 -12.95 -29.51 16.76
C ASN A 152 -12.34 -30.14 15.49
N GLY A 153 -11.04 -29.92 15.31
CA GLY A 153 -10.19 -30.88 14.63
C GLY A 153 -10.17 -30.80 13.11
N CYS A 154 -9.76 -29.66 12.55
CA CYS A 154 -9.10 -29.72 11.25
C CYS A 154 -7.65 -30.16 11.46
N SER A 155 -7.45 -31.49 11.46
CA SER A 155 -6.11 -32.04 11.26
C SER A 155 -5.62 -31.59 9.86
N PRO A 156 -4.35 -31.14 9.74
CA PRO A 156 -3.70 -30.88 8.43
C PRO A 156 -3.82 -32.07 7.45
N ARG A 157 -4.08 -33.29 7.96
CA ARG A 157 -4.33 -34.50 7.18
C ARG A 157 -5.68 -34.56 6.45
N SER A 158 -6.68 -33.75 6.83
CA SER A 158 -8.05 -33.89 6.32
C SER A 158 -8.25 -33.37 4.89
N PHE A 159 -7.34 -32.55 4.37
CA PHE A 159 -7.37 -32.11 2.96
C PHE A 159 -6.80 -33.13 1.97
N LEU A 160 -5.93 -34.05 2.43
CA LEU A 160 -5.33 -35.06 1.56
C LEU A 160 -6.28 -36.20 1.17
N TYR A 161 -7.39 -36.41 1.89
CA TYR A 161 -8.34 -37.46 1.53
C TYR A 161 -9.40 -37.05 0.51
N LYS A 162 -9.64 -35.76 0.29
CA LYS A 162 -10.64 -35.32 -0.72
C LYS A 162 -10.05 -35.09 -2.11
N ASN A 163 -8.75 -34.80 -2.24
CA ASN A 163 -8.10 -34.62 -3.55
C ASN A 163 -7.31 -35.85 -4.05
N SER A 164 -7.02 -36.84 -3.21
CA SER A 164 -6.38 -38.10 -3.66
C SER A 164 -7.38 -39.16 -4.14
N ALA A 165 -8.65 -39.05 -3.77
CA ALA A 165 -9.72 -39.89 -4.30
C ALA A 165 -10.10 -39.54 -5.76
N ALA A 166 -9.85 -38.30 -6.20
CA ALA A 166 -10.17 -37.86 -7.56
C ALA A 166 -9.05 -38.10 -8.60
N ARG A 167 -7.90 -38.69 -8.20
CA ARG A 167 -6.75 -38.91 -9.09
C ARG A 167 -6.31 -40.37 -9.23
N ARG A 168 -7.05 -41.34 -8.69
CA ARG A 168 -6.68 -42.78 -8.78
C ARG A 168 -7.44 -43.62 -9.80
N ASP A 169 -8.38 -43.05 -10.57
CA ASP A 169 -9.20 -43.87 -11.48
C ASP A 169 -8.85 -43.73 -12.97
N THR A 170 -7.79 -43.02 -13.33
CA THR A 170 -7.37 -42.91 -14.74
C THR A 170 -5.86 -43.03 -14.90
N ALA A 171 -5.31 -44.24 -14.75
CA ALA A 171 -4.13 -44.72 -15.50
C ALA A 171 -3.69 -46.12 -15.03
N GLY A 172 -4.63 -47.07 -14.93
CA GLY A 172 -4.29 -48.48 -15.05
C GLY A 172 -4.22 -48.85 -16.53
N LEU A 173 -3.13 -48.50 -17.23
CA LEU A 173 -2.92 -48.90 -18.63
C LEU A 173 -1.50 -48.60 -19.15
N PHE A 174 -0.44 -49.10 -18.51
CA PHE A 174 0.82 -49.37 -19.21
C PHE A 174 1.52 -50.60 -18.58
N PRO A 175 1.76 -51.69 -19.34
CA PRO A 175 2.48 -52.85 -18.84
C PRO A 175 3.98 -52.51 -18.68
N ARG A 176 4.56 -52.95 -17.55
CA ARG A 176 6.01 -52.88 -17.31
C ARG A 176 6.73 -53.80 -18.30
N ALA A 177 7.56 -53.22 -19.16
CA ALA A 177 8.60 -53.97 -19.86
C ALA A 177 9.78 -54.17 -18.90
N GLY A 178 10.14 -55.41 -18.62
CA GLY A 178 11.37 -55.75 -17.88
C GLY A 178 11.21 -56.83 -16.81
N GLU A 179 10.82 -58.04 -17.19
CA GLU A 179 11.25 -59.25 -16.48
C GLU A 179 11.95 -60.15 -17.50
N ALA A 180 13.23 -60.39 -17.23
CA ALA A 180 14.08 -61.33 -17.95
C ALA A 180 14.02 -62.68 -17.23
N ILE A 181 13.74 -63.75 -17.97
CA ILE A 181 14.49 -65.02 -17.99
C ILE A 181 14.44 -65.52 -19.44
#